data_AF-U5CRU7-F1
#
_entry.id   AF-U5CRU7-F1
#
_cell.length_a   1.000
_cell.length_b   1.000
_cell.length_c   1.000
_cell.angle_alpha   90.00
_cell.angle_beta   90.00
_cell.angle_gamma   90.00
#
_symmetry.space_group_name_H-M   'P 1'
#
loop_
_entity.id
_entity.type
_entity.pdbx_description
1 polymer ?
#
loop_
_entity_poly.entity_id
_entity_poly.type
_entity_poly.pdbx_seq_one_letter_code
_entity_poly.pdbx_strand_id
1 'polypeptide(L)'
;MSESFGIQISSNLVNRLIIEDEVKKKPKKAPARNKSRKWPLPLPQQAPNLSHHHDDSTIKMMPPFLPLPLRQLPLEIPSATAANEEEINAIHEVLRESERVLDRLQKQEENLAEQVTLRAKELRDKEFKLPYQKPVPCLREKDACLQCYKEHSKDNPLKCADVVNAFADCARRAREQQQHAV
;
A
#
# COMPACT_ATOMS: atom_id res chain seq x y z
N MET A 1 -8.45 37.92 -26.85
CA MET A 1 -7.07 37.71 -26.40
C MET A 1 -6.94 36.26 -26.00
N SER A 2 -6.33 35.42 -26.82
CA SER A 2 -6.17 33.98 -26.58
C SER A 2 -4.72 33.71 -26.17
N GLU A 3 -4.47 33.55 -24.88
CA GLU A 3 -3.14 33.22 -24.37
C GLU A 3 -2.86 31.73 -24.59
N SER A 4 -1.83 31.45 -25.38
CA SER A 4 -1.36 30.10 -25.66
C SER A 4 -0.42 29.66 -24.54
N PHE A 5 -0.89 28.75 -23.68
CA PHE A 5 -0.05 28.15 -22.64
C PHE A 5 0.78 27.02 -23.27
N GLY A 6 1.98 27.36 -23.71
CA GLY A 6 2.98 26.38 -24.16
C GLY A 6 3.72 25.78 -22.96
N ILE A 7 3.66 24.46 -22.80
CA ILE A 7 4.45 23.75 -21.79
C ILE A 7 5.88 23.62 -22.34
N GLN A 8 6.85 24.23 -21.67
CA GLN A 8 8.27 24.03 -21.95
C GLN A 8 8.84 22.92 -21.08
N ILE A 9 9.18 21.78 -21.68
CA ILE A 9 9.84 20.67 -21.00
C ILE A 9 11.34 20.85 -21.15
N SER A 10 12.07 20.87 -20.02
CA SER A 10 13.52 21.01 -20.05
C SER A 10 14.19 19.72 -20.56
N SER A 11 15.22 19.86 -21.40
CA SER A 11 16.01 18.74 -21.93
C SER A 11 16.66 17.90 -20.81
N ASN A 12 16.93 18.52 -19.66
CA ASN A 12 17.43 17.82 -18.47
C ASN A 12 16.43 16.79 -17.92
N LEU A 13 15.12 17.13 -17.91
CA LEU A 13 14.07 16.20 -17.47
C LEU A 13 14.01 14.96 -18.37
N VAL A 14 14.10 15.16 -19.68
CA VAL A 14 14.08 14.08 -20.68
C VAL A 14 15.28 13.14 -20.49
N ASN A 15 16.48 13.68 -20.30
CA ASN A 15 17.68 12.87 -20.09
C ASN A 15 17.62 12.06 -18.78
N ARG A 16 16.98 12.56 -17.73
CA ARG A 16 16.82 11.81 -16.47
C ARG A 16 15.88 10.62 -16.59
N LEU A 17 14.86 10.71 -17.45
CA LEU A 17 13.93 9.62 -17.71
C LEU A 17 14.57 8.50 -18.57
N ILE A 18 15.45 8.87 -19.50
CA ILE A 18 16.15 7.90 -20.37
C ILE A 18 17.21 7.08 -19.61
N ILE A 19 17.81 7.65 -18.56
CA ILE A 19 18.88 6.98 -17.79
C ILE A 19 18.35 5.86 -16.87
N GLU A 20 17.05 5.83 -16.54
CA GLU A 20 16.48 4.78 -15.68
C GLU A 20 16.20 3.45 -16.41
N ASP A 21 16.17 3.41 -17.75
CA ASP A 21 15.90 2.19 -18.52
C ASP A 21 17.16 1.37 -18.88
N GLU A 22 18.37 1.91 -18.69
CA GLU A 22 19.62 1.21 -19.04
C GLU A 22 20.28 0.49 -17.83
N VAL A 23 19.85 -0.75 -17.63
CA VAL A 23 20.58 -1.92 -17.09
C VAL A 23 21.67 -1.64 -16.03
N LYS A 24 21.33 -1.86 -14.75
CA LYS A 24 22.33 -2.19 -13.69
C LYS A 24 21.94 -3.45 -12.89
N LYS A 25 22.47 -4.58 -13.38
CA LYS A 25 23.00 -5.80 -12.71
C LYS A 25 22.44 -6.17 -11.32
N LYS A 26 21.83 -7.37 -11.26
CA LYS A 26 21.32 -8.09 -10.07
C LYS A 26 22.36 -8.23 -8.93
N PRO A 27 22.08 -7.78 -7.69
CA PRO A 27 22.85 -8.17 -6.52
C PRO A 27 22.36 -9.52 -5.92
N LYS A 28 23.31 -10.30 -5.41
CA LYS A 28 23.12 -11.62 -4.79
C LYS A 28 22.31 -11.53 -3.48
N LYS A 29 21.48 -12.56 -3.23
CA LYS A 29 20.55 -12.68 -2.09
C LYS A 29 21.28 -12.69 -0.73
N ALA A 30 20.81 -11.87 0.21
CA ALA A 30 21.07 -11.98 1.65
C ALA A 30 19.71 -12.11 2.39
N PRO A 31 19.64 -12.83 3.53
CA PRO A 31 18.37 -13.26 4.12
C PRO A 31 17.59 -12.12 4.78
N ALA A 32 16.27 -12.29 4.77
CA ALA A 32 15.27 -11.31 5.17
C ALA A 32 15.40 -10.87 6.64
N ARG A 33 15.37 -9.55 6.86
CA ARG A 33 15.11 -8.94 8.16
C ARG A 33 13.98 -7.92 8.02
N ASN A 34 12.80 -8.31 8.51
CA ASN A 34 11.65 -7.43 8.67
C ASN A 34 12.01 -6.26 9.59
N LYS A 35 11.96 -5.03 9.07
CA LYS A 35 11.70 -3.81 9.84
C LYS A 35 10.96 -2.81 8.95
N SER A 36 9.70 -2.60 9.34
CA SER A 36 8.75 -1.61 8.82
C SER A 36 9.42 -0.25 8.58
N ARG A 37 9.43 0.24 7.34
CA ARG A 37 9.81 1.63 7.02
C ARG A 37 8.56 2.49 7.06
N LYS A 38 8.46 3.35 8.07
CA LYS A 38 7.54 4.49 8.09
C LYS A 38 8.09 5.58 7.17
N TRP A 39 7.22 6.19 6.37
CA TRP A 39 7.52 7.34 5.51
C TRP A 39 7.94 8.56 6.37
N PRO A 40 8.92 9.38 5.93
CA PRO A 40 9.23 10.64 6.62
C PRO A 40 8.21 11.72 6.21
N LEU A 41 7.48 12.27 7.19
CA LEU A 41 6.80 13.56 7.04
C LEU A 41 7.82 14.70 7.29
N PRO A 42 7.73 15.85 6.59
CA PRO A 42 8.48 17.06 6.94
C PRO A 42 7.90 17.70 8.21
N LEU A 43 8.76 18.00 9.19
CA LEU A 43 8.39 18.68 10.44
C LEU A 43 8.46 20.21 10.26
N PRO A 44 7.48 21.00 10.73
CA PRO A 44 7.59 22.45 10.77
C PRO A 44 8.63 22.92 11.79
N GLN A 45 9.35 23.98 11.44
CA GLN A 45 10.41 24.61 12.21
C GLN A 45 9.85 25.24 13.51
N GLN A 46 10.49 25.00 14.65
CA GLN A 46 10.18 25.67 15.91
C GLN A 46 11.43 26.33 16.53
N ALA A 47 11.30 27.64 16.74
CA ALA A 47 11.80 28.56 17.77
C ALA A 47 13.26 28.51 18.30
N PRO A 48 13.84 29.68 18.65
CA PRO A 48 15.22 29.80 19.11
C PRO A 48 15.40 29.32 20.56
N ASN A 49 16.55 28.70 20.77
CA ASN A 49 17.06 28.12 22.00
C ASN A 49 17.46 29.22 23.02
N LEU A 50 17.00 29.13 24.26
CA LEU A 50 17.67 29.79 25.39
C LEU A 50 18.13 28.70 26.37
N SER A 51 19.44 28.50 26.40
CA SER A 51 20.13 27.55 27.25
C SER A 51 20.08 27.98 28.71
N HIS A 52 19.66 27.06 29.58
CA HIS A 52 19.84 27.14 31.02
C HIS A 52 21.31 26.89 31.37
N HIS A 53 21.91 27.80 32.13
CA HIS A 53 23.17 27.60 32.84
C HIS A 53 22.94 27.85 34.34
N HIS A 54 23.10 26.81 35.15
CA HIS A 54 23.52 26.84 36.56
C HIS A 54 25.08 26.84 36.55
N ASP A 55 25.87 27.38 37.48
CA ASP A 55 25.79 27.72 38.90
C ASP A 55 26.82 28.85 39.17
N ASP A 56 26.59 29.72 40.16
CA ASP A 56 27.46 29.90 41.35
C ASP A 56 27.22 31.25 42.07
N SER A 57 26.83 31.10 43.33
CA SER A 57 26.93 31.96 44.52
C SER A 57 27.54 33.37 44.40
N THR A 58 26.75 34.40 44.78
CA THR A 58 27.18 35.45 45.73
C THR A 58 25.94 36.21 46.23
N ILE A 59 25.65 36.05 47.54
CA ILE A 59 24.64 36.80 48.28
C ILE A 59 25.10 38.26 48.38
N LYS A 60 24.34 39.21 47.81
CA LYS A 60 24.43 40.63 48.17
C LYS A 60 23.09 41.34 47.96
N MET A 61 22.39 41.50 49.08
CA MET A 61 21.65 42.69 49.53
C MET A 61 20.62 43.33 48.58
N MET A 62 19.35 43.18 48.98
CA MET A 62 18.15 43.89 48.52
C MET A 62 18.27 45.43 48.61
N PRO A 63 17.61 46.18 47.71
CA PRO A 63 16.85 47.37 48.07
C PRO A 63 15.38 47.31 47.57
N PRO A 64 14.49 48.17 48.10
CA PRO A 64 13.19 47.75 48.64
C PRO A 64 12.07 47.73 47.61
N PHE A 65 11.10 46.86 47.88
CA PHE A 65 9.79 46.81 47.24
C PHE A 65 9.12 48.18 47.23
N LEU A 66 8.86 48.73 46.04
CA LEU A 66 7.85 49.75 45.84
C LEU A 66 6.53 49.04 45.49
N PRO A 67 5.41 49.32 46.19
CA PRO A 67 4.15 48.67 45.89
C PRO A 67 3.60 49.25 44.59
N LEU A 68 3.55 48.42 43.54
CA LEU A 68 2.81 48.77 42.34
C LEU A 68 1.31 48.73 42.71
N PRO A 69 0.52 49.79 42.45
CA PRO A 69 -0.89 49.76 42.78
C PRO A 69 -1.56 48.68 41.92
N LEU A 70 -2.20 47.72 42.58
CA LEU A 70 -3.08 46.73 41.96
C LEU A 70 -4.26 47.50 41.34
N ARG A 71 -4.08 47.90 40.09
CA ARG A 71 -5.17 48.46 39.30
C ARG A 71 -6.07 47.29 38.94
N GLN A 72 -7.11 47.10 39.73
CA GLN A 72 -8.20 46.18 39.41
C GLN A 72 -8.79 46.63 38.08
N LEU A 73 -8.41 45.96 37.00
CA LEU A 73 -9.12 46.09 35.73
C LEU A 73 -10.52 45.50 35.96
N PRO A 74 -11.61 46.24 35.69
CA PRO A 74 -12.91 45.60 35.54
C PRO A 74 -12.78 44.58 34.42
N LEU A 75 -12.81 43.29 34.76
CA LEU A 75 -12.97 42.22 33.78
C LEU A 75 -14.45 42.22 33.39
N GLU A 76 -14.88 43.24 32.65
CA GLU A 76 -16.14 43.16 31.91
C GLU A 76 -15.86 42.26 30.71
N ILE A 77 -16.17 40.98 30.86
CA ILE A 77 -16.32 40.06 29.74
C ILE A 77 -17.57 40.56 29.00
N PRO A 78 -17.47 41.16 27.80
CA PRO A 78 -18.66 41.51 27.05
C PRO A 78 -19.36 40.19 26.76
N SER A 79 -20.64 40.09 27.10
CA SER A 79 -21.49 38.97 26.73
C SER A 79 -21.71 38.98 25.21
N ALA A 80 -20.67 38.67 24.44
CA ALA A 80 -20.73 38.41 23.01
C ALA A 80 -21.22 36.96 22.80
N THR A 81 -22.34 36.58 23.39
CA THR A 81 -22.85 35.21 23.27
C THR A 81 -23.44 34.95 21.88
N ALA A 82 -24.10 35.95 21.28
CA ALA A 82 -24.77 35.80 19.98
C ALA A 82 -23.81 35.77 18.77
N ALA A 83 -22.81 36.66 18.72
CA ALA A 83 -21.86 36.70 17.60
C ALA A 83 -20.95 35.45 17.55
N ASN A 84 -20.61 34.89 18.72
CA ASN A 84 -19.85 33.65 18.82
C ASN A 84 -20.71 32.43 18.41
N GLU A 85 -22.02 32.46 18.64
CA GLU A 85 -22.92 31.36 18.28
C GLU A 85 -23.12 31.26 16.75
N GLU A 86 -23.21 32.38 16.04
CA GLU A 86 -23.27 32.40 14.57
C GLU A 86 -21.99 31.87 13.92
N GLU A 87 -20.82 32.24 14.43
CA GLU A 87 -19.53 31.75 13.94
C GLU A 87 -19.38 30.23 14.19
N ILE A 88 -19.76 29.76 15.37
CA ILE A 88 -19.76 28.32 15.70
C ILE A 88 -20.72 27.54 14.79
N ASN A 89 -21.92 28.09 14.53
CA ASN A 89 -22.88 27.46 13.63
C ASN A 89 -22.38 27.43 12.18
N ALA A 90 -21.68 28.48 11.72
CA ALA A 90 -21.05 28.50 10.41
C ALA A 90 -19.96 27.42 10.29
N ILE A 91 -19.14 27.24 11.33
CA ILE A 91 -18.13 26.16 11.38
C ILE A 91 -18.80 24.78 11.31
N HIS A 92 -19.88 24.56 12.08
CA HIS A 92 -20.62 23.30 12.04
C HIS A 92 -21.20 23.02 10.65
N GLU A 93 -21.73 24.02 9.94
CA GLU A 93 -22.25 23.81 8.59
C GLU A 93 -21.15 23.42 7.60
N VAL A 94 -19.99 24.06 7.68
CA VAL A 94 -18.82 23.70 6.86
C VAL A 94 -18.39 22.26 7.15
N LEU A 95 -18.36 21.84 8.42
CA LEU A 95 -18.03 20.46 8.79
C LEU A 95 -19.05 19.47 8.24
N ARG A 96 -20.36 19.75 8.36
CA ARG A 96 -21.42 18.90 7.80
C ARG A 96 -21.29 18.79 6.28
N GLU A 97 -21.00 19.89 5.59
CA GLU A 97 -20.81 19.85 4.14
C GLU A 97 -19.56 19.06 3.76
N SER A 98 -18.47 19.20 4.52
CA SER A 98 -17.25 18.42 4.30
C SER A 98 -17.50 16.91 4.47
N GLU A 99 -18.28 16.50 5.46
CA GLU A 99 -18.66 15.11 5.69
C GLU A 99 -19.49 14.57 4.53
N ARG A 100 -20.47 15.34 4.03
CA ARG A 100 -21.27 14.96 2.85
C ARG A 100 -20.41 14.78 1.60
N VAL A 101 -19.40 15.63 1.41
CA VAL A 101 -18.46 15.52 0.27
C VAL A 101 -17.59 14.28 0.42
N LEU A 102 -17.07 14.01 1.63
CA LEU A 102 -16.29 12.80 1.91
C LEU A 102 -17.09 11.53 1.62
N ASP A 103 -18.34 11.45 2.07
CA ASP A 103 -19.23 10.31 1.79
C ASP A 103 -19.42 10.07 0.29
N ARG A 104 -19.56 11.14 -0.50
CA ARG A 104 -19.70 11.04 -1.96
C ARG A 104 -18.41 10.56 -2.61
N LEU A 105 -17.27 11.10 -2.19
CA LEU A 105 -15.96 10.70 -2.72
C LEU A 105 -15.65 9.25 -2.36
N GLN A 106 -15.95 8.82 -1.14
CA GLN A 106 -15.74 7.43 -0.73
C GLN A 106 -16.58 6.46 -1.58
N LYS A 107 -17.85 6.77 -1.81
CA LYS A 107 -18.70 5.96 -2.71
C LYS A 107 -18.16 5.90 -4.14
N GLN A 108 -17.65 7.02 -4.64
CA GLN A 108 -17.04 7.09 -5.98
C GLN A 108 -15.75 6.26 -6.05
N GLU A 109 -14.91 6.32 -5.02
CA GLU A 109 -13.69 5.52 -4.90
C GLU A 109 -14.02 4.02 -4.88
N GLU A 110 -14.96 3.60 -4.03
CA GLU A 110 -15.40 2.20 -3.93
C GLU A 110 -15.93 1.68 -5.27
N ASN A 111 -16.77 2.46 -5.94
CA ASN A 111 -17.31 2.10 -7.24
C ASN A 111 -16.22 2.02 -8.33
N LEU A 112 -15.27 2.96 -8.34
CA LEU A 112 -14.17 2.93 -9.29
C LEU A 112 -13.25 1.74 -9.02
N ALA A 113 -12.97 1.42 -7.76
CA ALA A 113 -12.15 0.28 -7.37
C ALA A 113 -12.79 -1.06 -7.80
N GLU A 114 -14.11 -1.19 -7.65
CA GLU A 114 -14.83 -2.36 -8.15
C GLU A 114 -14.73 -2.47 -9.68
N GLN A 115 -14.99 -1.37 -10.40
CA GLN A 115 -14.88 -1.33 -11.87
C GLN A 115 -13.49 -1.71 -12.36
N VAL A 116 -12.44 -1.15 -11.75
CA VAL A 116 -11.04 -1.47 -12.11
C VAL A 116 -10.74 -2.93 -11.82
N THR A 117 -11.22 -3.47 -10.70
CA THR A 117 -11.00 -4.88 -10.34
C THR A 117 -11.67 -5.81 -11.34
N LEU A 118 -12.94 -5.54 -11.68
CA LEU A 118 -13.67 -6.31 -12.69
C LEU A 118 -12.99 -6.24 -14.05
N ARG A 119 -12.57 -5.03 -14.47
CA ARG A 119 -11.93 -4.82 -15.76
C ARG A 119 -10.55 -5.48 -15.83
N ALA A 120 -9.77 -5.41 -14.77
CA ALA A 120 -8.48 -6.09 -14.67
C ALA A 120 -8.62 -7.62 -14.74
N LYS A 121 -9.66 -8.17 -14.09
CA LYS A 121 -10.00 -9.59 -14.19
C LYS A 121 -10.40 -9.96 -15.62
N GLU A 122 -11.27 -9.18 -16.24
CA GLU A 122 -11.71 -9.40 -17.62
C GLU A 122 -10.54 -9.38 -18.62
N LEU A 123 -9.63 -8.41 -18.49
CA LEU A 123 -8.44 -8.33 -19.34
C LEU A 123 -7.51 -9.52 -19.12
N ARG A 124 -7.26 -9.91 -17.86
CA ARG A 124 -6.51 -11.12 -17.54
C ARG A 124 -7.14 -12.36 -18.16
N ASP A 125 -8.46 -12.49 -18.03
CA ASP A 125 -9.20 -13.61 -18.57
C ASP A 125 -9.29 -13.58 -20.10
N LYS A 126 -9.06 -12.46 -20.77
CA LYS A 126 -9.08 -12.40 -22.25
C LYS A 126 -7.70 -12.54 -22.87
N GLU A 127 -6.73 -11.83 -22.33
CA GLU A 127 -5.40 -11.69 -22.93
C GLU A 127 -4.39 -12.67 -22.33
N PHE A 128 -4.57 -13.06 -21.06
CA PHE A 128 -3.62 -13.90 -20.32
C PHE A 128 -4.18 -15.29 -20.03
N LYS A 129 -5.15 -15.78 -20.79
CA LYS A 129 -5.40 -17.23 -20.79
C LYS A 129 -4.16 -17.89 -21.35
N LEU A 130 -3.60 -18.84 -20.60
CA LEU A 130 -2.65 -19.76 -21.22
C LEU A 130 -3.36 -20.37 -22.44
N PRO A 131 -2.74 -20.35 -23.65
CA PRO A 131 -3.29 -21.03 -24.80
C PRO A 131 -3.77 -22.41 -24.37
N TYR A 132 -5.03 -22.74 -24.69
CA TYR A 132 -5.78 -23.89 -24.16
C TYR A 132 -4.83 -25.01 -23.69
N GLN A 133 -4.67 -25.14 -22.38
CA GLN A 133 -3.80 -26.18 -21.84
C GLN A 133 -4.42 -27.50 -22.22
N LYS A 134 -3.76 -28.24 -23.12
CA LYS A 134 -4.20 -29.59 -23.50
C LYS A 134 -4.43 -30.37 -22.19
N PRO A 135 -5.58 -31.06 -22.04
CA PRO A 135 -5.86 -31.81 -20.83
C PRO A 135 -4.70 -32.76 -20.57
N VAL A 136 -4.27 -32.83 -19.32
CA VAL A 136 -3.14 -33.68 -18.92
C VAL A 136 -3.47 -35.12 -19.34
N PRO A 137 -2.65 -35.77 -20.17
CA PRO A 137 -2.91 -37.14 -20.57
C PRO A 137 -2.79 -38.07 -19.35
N CYS A 138 -3.53 -39.17 -19.36
CA CYS A 138 -3.43 -40.25 -18.37
C CYS A 138 -3.85 -39.87 -16.94
N LEU A 139 -4.77 -38.90 -16.77
CA LEU A 139 -5.24 -38.50 -15.44
C LEU A 139 -5.90 -39.65 -14.67
N ARG A 140 -6.70 -40.48 -15.33
CA ARG A 140 -7.42 -41.59 -14.68
C ARG A 140 -6.45 -42.64 -14.13
N GLU A 141 -5.46 -43.02 -14.95
CA GLU A 141 -4.44 -44.00 -14.59
C GLU A 141 -3.50 -43.43 -13.50
N LYS A 142 -3.19 -42.13 -13.56
CA LYS A 142 -2.43 -41.42 -12.52
C LYS A 142 -3.16 -41.48 -11.18
N ASP A 143 -4.46 -41.17 -11.17
CA ASP A 143 -5.26 -41.15 -9.94
C ASP A 143 -5.43 -42.55 -9.36
N ALA A 144 -5.66 -43.56 -10.20
CA ALA A 144 -5.70 -44.96 -9.78
C ALA A 144 -4.36 -45.42 -9.16
N CYS A 145 -3.23 -45.04 -9.76
CA CYS A 145 -1.90 -45.36 -9.24
C CYS A 145 -1.66 -44.73 -7.86
N LEU A 146 -2.00 -43.45 -7.71
CA LEU A 146 -1.90 -42.75 -6.43
C LEU A 146 -2.83 -43.35 -5.37
N GLN A 147 -4.04 -43.74 -5.76
CA GLN A 147 -4.99 -44.36 -4.85
C GLN A 147 -4.50 -45.73 -4.38
N CYS A 148 -4.00 -46.58 -5.29
CA CYS A 148 -3.44 -47.87 -4.91
C CYS A 148 -2.27 -47.72 -3.93
N TYR A 149 -1.35 -46.79 -4.17
CA TYR A 149 -0.26 -46.55 -3.23
C TYR A 149 -0.72 -45.97 -1.90
N LYS A 150 -1.77 -45.14 -1.86
CA LYS A 150 -2.34 -44.70 -0.58
C LYS A 150 -2.85 -45.89 0.24
N GLU A 151 -3.48 -46.86 -0.40
CA GLU A 151 -4.07 -48.04 0.23
C GLU A 151 -3.03 -49.12 0.58
N HIS A 152 -1.91 -49.22 -0.15
CA HIS A 152 -0.94 -50.31 0.00
C HIS A 152 0.51 -49.86 0.26
N SER A 153 0.74 -48.58 0.59
CA SER A 153 2.08 -48.00 0.78
C SER A 153 2.94 -48.67 1.86
N LYS A 154 2.33 -49.16 2.94
CA LYS A 154 3.06 -49.72 4.09
C LYS A 154 3.15 -51.24 4.06
N ASP A 155 2.10 -51.90 3.58
CA ASP A 155 1.98 -53.35 3.70
C ASP A 155 2.63 -54.07 2.52
N ASN A 156 2.33 -53.66 1.27
CA ASN A 156 2.87 -54.29 0.06
C ASN A 156 2.71 -53.39 -1.18
N PRO A 157 3.66 -52.48 -1.44
CA PRO A 157 3.62 -51.57 -2.60
C PRO A 157 3.59 -52.28 -3.96
N LEU A 158 4.07 -53.53 -4.02
CA LEU A 158 4.08 -54.37 -5.22
C LEU A 158 2.68 -54.76 -5.70
N LYS A 159 1.64 -54.69 -4.85
CA LYS A 159 0.25 -54.92 -5.28
C LYS A 159 -0.23 -53.89 -6.30
N CYS A 160 0.42 -52.73 -6.37
CA CYS A 160 0.11 -51.67 -7.34
C CYS A 160 0.79 -51.85 -8.70
N ALA A 161 1.53 -52.94 -8.92
CA ALA A 161 2.28 -53.16 -10.16
C ALA A 161 1.40 -53.05 -11.42
N ASP A 162 0.20 -53.62 -11.43
CA ASP A 162 -0.70 -53.58 -12.58
C ASP A 162 -1.18 -52.16 -12.89
N VAL A 163 -1.50 -51.39 -11.84
CA VAL A 163 -1.96 -49.99 -11.97
C VAL A 163 -0.82 -49.07 -12.40
N VAL A 164 0.40 -49.34 -11.93
CA VAL A 164 1.62 -48.64 -12.36
C VAL A 164 1.93 -48.94 -13.82
N ASN A 165 1.82 -50.20 -14.25
CA ASN A 165 2.01 -50.59 -15.64
C ASN A 165 0.98 -49.91 -16.56
N ALA A 166 -0.29 -49.87 -16.16
CA ALA A 166 -1.34 -49.16 -16.90
C ALA A 166 -1.03 -47.66 -17.06
N PHE A 167 -0.55 -47.00 -16.00
CA PHE A 167 -0.11 -45.61 -16.07
C PHE A 167 1.11 -45.42 -16.97
N ALA A 168 2.11 -46.29 -16.87
CA ALA A 168 3.31 -46.27 -17.71
C ALA A 168 2.98 -46.45 -19.20
N ASP A 169 2.08 -47.38 -19.53
CA ASP A 169 1.62 -47.63 -20.89
C ASP A 169 0.83 -46.46 -21.45
N CYS A 170 -0.06 -45.86 -20.65
CA CYS A 170 -0.77 -44.66 -21.05
C CYS A 170 0.23 -43.52 -21.33
N ALA A 171 1.19 -43.29 -20.42
CA ALA A 171 2.19 -42.24 -20.58
C ALA A 171 3.06 -42.45 -21.83
N ARG A 172 3.37 -43.71 -22.19
CA ARG A 172 4.07 -44.05 -23.43
C ARG A 172 3.27 -43.65 -24.66
N ARG A 173 2.00 -44.09 -24.75
CA ARG A 173 1.11 -43.73 -25.87
C ARG A 173 0.90 -42.21 -25.99
N ALA A 174 0.75 -41.52 -24.86
CA ALA A 174 0.58 -40.08 -24.85
C ALA A 174 1.80 -39.34 -25.41
N ARG A 175 3.03 -39.80 -25.12
CA ARG A 175 4.27 -39.22 -25.68
C ARG A 175 4.37 -39.45 -27.19
N GLU A 176 4.02 -40.64 -27.66
CA GLU A 176 4.00 -40.97 -29.09
C GLU A 176 3.00 -40.07 -29.85
N GLN A 177 1.78 -39.90 -29.32
CA GLN A 177 0.77 -39.02 -29.92
C GLN A 177 1.19 -37.55 -29.96
N GLN A 178 1.99 -37.09 -28.98
CA GLN A 178 2.53 -35.73 -28.97
C GLN A 178 3.64 -35.52 -30.03
N GLN A 179 4.40 -36.57 -30.36
CA GLN A 179 5.44 -36.52 -31.40
C GLN A 179 4.86 -36.52 -32.82
N HIS A 180 3.69 -37.14 -33.02
CA HIS A 180 3.00 -37.19 -34.31
C HIS A 180 2.05 -36.00 -34.56
N ALA A 181 1.83 -35.14 -33.57
CA ALA A 181 0.96 -33.96 -33.67
C ALA A 181 1.73 -32.64 -33.94
N VAL A 182 3.02 -32.74 -34.26
CA VAL A 182 3.92 -31.66 -34.69
C VAL A 182 4.20 -31.82 -36.18
#